data_AF-A0A1R3I6K9-F1
#
_entry.id   AF-A0A1R3I6K9-F1
#
_cell.length_a   1.000
_cell.length_b   1.000
_cell.length_c   1.000
_cell.angle_alpha   90.00
_cell.angle_beta   90.00
_cell.angle_gamma   90.00
#
_symmetry.space_group_name_H-M   'P 1'
#
loop_
_entity.id
_entity.type
_entity.pdbx_description
1 polymer ?
#
loop_
_entity_poly.entity_id
_entity_poly.type
_entity_poly.pdbx_seq_one_letter_code
_entity_poly.pdbx_strand_id
1 'polypeptide(L)'
;MEELPEYMKVCYSALYDHISEMAQDALKDNGMDILPYVKKHLMCYIKGYLQEARWIHSGYTPTAYEYIENARVSIGVPLCVIYGIFGVLGHYLNEYLLELVEHESDLVSLTGVITRLIDDLHTAK
;
A
#
# COMPACT_ATOMS: atom_id res chain seq x y z
N MET A 1 -19.49 -4.98 -4.99
CA MET A 1 -19.97 -4.98 -3.58
C MET A 1 -20.95 -6.13 -3.34
N GLU A 2 -21.86 -6.41 -4.27
CA GLU A 2 -22.84 -7.51 -4.16
C GLU A 2 -22.22 -8.91 -4.06
N GLU A 3 -21.08 -9.14 -4.72
CA GLU A 3 -20.37 -10.44 -4.73
C GLU A 3 -19.50 -10.70 -3.49
N LEU A 4 -19.29 -9.71 -2.62
CA LEU A 4 -18.44 -9.88 -1.43
C LEU A 4 -19.21 -10.54 -0.28
N PRO A 5 -18.56 -11.37 0.55
CA PRO A 5 -19.12 -11.77 1.84
C PRO A 5 -19.45 -10.56 2.73
N GLU A 6 -20.49 -10.65 3.54
CA GLU A 6 -20.97 -9.51 4.38
C GLU A 6 -19.86 -8.90 5.26
N TYR A 7 -19.00 -9.72 5.86
CA TYR A 7 -17.90 -9.21 6.70
C TYR A 7 -16.87 -8.39 5.90
N MET A 8 -16.66 -8.71 4.61
CA MET A 8 -15.74 -7.97 3.75
C MET A 8 -16.37 -6.66 3.24
N LYS A 9 -17.70 -6.61 3.10
CA LYS A 9 -18.40 -5.38 2.68
C LYS A 9 -18.12 -4.25 3.65
N VAL A 10 -18.15 -4.52 4.96
CA VAL A 10 -17.86 -3.52 6.00
C VAL A 10 -16.45 -2.96 5.84
N CYS A 11 -15.44 -3.82 5.71
CA CYS A 11 -14.05 -3.39 5.52
C CYS A 11 -13.85 -2.61 4.21
N TYR A 12 -14.47 -3.08 3.11
CA TYR A 12 -14.38 -2.42 1.82
C TYR A 12 -15.02 -1.03 1.84
N SER A 13 -16.22 -0.89 2.41
CA SER A 13 -16.90 0.39 2.56
C SER A 13 -16.07 1.36 3.39
N ALA A 14 -15.58 0.93 4.55
CA ALA A 14 -14.73 1.78 5.40
C ALA A 14 -13.47 2.26 4.66
N LEU A 15 -12.81 1.38 3.91
CA LEU A 15 -11.63 1.74 3.11
C LEU A 15 -11.99 2.71 1.97
N TYR A 16 -13.09 2.46 1.26
CA TYR A 16 -13.56 3.31 0.16
C TYR A 16 -13.92 4.71 0.66
N ASP A 17 -14.68 4.79 1.75
CA ASP A 17 -15.13 6.06 2.33
C ASP A 17 -13.92 6.87 2.83
N HIS A 18 -12.99 6.23 3.54
CA HIS A 18 -11.78 6.89 4.04
C HIS A 18 -10.89 7.45 2.90
N ILE A 19 -10.66 6.68 1.84
CA ILE A 19 -9.88 7.15 0.69
C ILE A 19 -10.59 8.31 -0.01
N SER A 20 -11.92 8.22 -0.13
CA SER A 20 -12.73 9.26 -0.78
C SER A 20 -12.68 10.58 0.00
N GLU A 21 -12.79 10.52 1.32
CA GLU A 21 -12.65 11.66 2.22
C GLU A 21 -11.26 12.29 2.08
N MET A 22 -10.20 11.49 2.20
CA MET A 22 -8.82 11.98 2.07
C MET A 22 -8.56 12.63 0.70
N ALA A 23 -9.10 12.07 -0.38
CA ALA A 23 -8.97 12.65 -1.71
C ALA A 23 -9.72 13.98 -1.86
N GLN A 24 -10.91 14.09 -1.25
CA GLN A 24 -11.68 15.33 -1.24
C GLN A 24 -10.97 16.43 -0.44
N ASP A 25 -10.42 16.09 0.73
CA ASP A 25 -9.68 17.03 1.57
C ASP A 25 -8.41 17.53 0.86
N ALA A 26 -7.63 16.63 0.26
CA ALA A 26 -6.44 17.03 -0.49
C ALA A 26 -6.76 17.93 -1.70
N LEU A 27 -7.87 17.67 -2.40
CA LEU A 27 -8.33 18.51 -3.50
C LEU A 27 -8.79 19.88 -3.01
N LYS A 28 -9.51 19.93 -1.90
CA LYS A 28 -10.06 21.17 -1.33
C LYS A 28 -8.99 22.07 -0.73
N ASP A 29 -8.06 21.49 0.03
CA ASP A 29 -7.10 22.26 0.82
C ASP A 29 -5.84 22.60 0.02
N ASN A 30 -5.43 21.73 -0.90
CA ASN A 30 -4.15 21.84 -1.61
C ASN A 30 -4.32 21.86 -3.14
N GLY A 31 -5.54 21.72 -3.66
CA GLY A 31 -5.80 21.71 -5.11
C GLY A 31 -5.28 20.44 -5.83
N MET A 32 -4.96 19.38 -5.08
CA MET A 32 -4.29 18.19 -5.62
C MET A 32 -5.24 17.00 -5.73
N ASP A 33 -5.30 16.39 -6.91
CA ASP A 33 -5.98 15.11 -7.10
C ASP A 33 -5.04 13.94 -6.75
N ILE A 34 -5.15 13.47 -5.51
CA ILE A 34 -4.30 12.38 -4.98
C ILE A 34 -4.87 10.98 -5.27
N LEU A 35 -6.13 10.88 -5.70
CA LEU A 35 -6.84 9.61 -5.83
C LEU A 35 -6.13 8.61 -6.78
N PRO A 36 -5.58 9.03 -7.93
CA PRO A 36 -4.84 8.12 -8.82
C PRO A 36 -3.64 7.46 -8.13
N TYR A 37 -2.91 8.22 -7.31
CA TYR A 37 -1.71 7.75 -6.62
C TYR A 37 -2.06 6.75 -5.51
N VAL A 38 -3.01 7.09 -4.64
CA VAL A 38 -3.46 6.21 -3.55
C VAL A 38 -4.02 4.91 -4.12
N LYS A 39 -4.84 4.99 -5.18
CA LYS A 39 -5.42 3.81 -5.84
C LYS A 39 -4.36 2.90 -6.44
N LYS A 40 -3.34 3.46 -7.11
CA LYS A 40 -2.21 2.69 -7.67
C LYS A 40 -1.51 1.87 -6.58
N HIS A 41 -1.10 2.51 -5.50
CA HIS A 41 -0.36 1.88 -4.41
C HIS A 41 -1.20 0.86 -3.64
N LEU A 42 -2.48 1.16 -3.39
CA LEU A 42 -3.41 0.21 -2.78
C LEU A 42 -3.61 -1.04 -3.66
N MET A 43 -3.71 -0.86 -4.98
CA MET A 43 -3.80 -1.99 -5.91
C MET A 43 -2.54 -2.84 -5.91
N CYS A 44 -1.34 -2.25 -5.82
CA CYS A 44 -0.09 -3.00 -5.69
C CYS A 44 -0.08 -3.84 -4.40
N TYR A 45 -0.45 -3.25 -3.28
CA TYR A 45 -0.57 -3.93 -1.98
C TYR A 45 -1.53 -5.13 -2.02
N ILE A 46 -2.75 -4.94 -2.54
CA ILE A 46 -3.75 -6.01 -2.64
C ILE A 46 -3.27 -7.13 -3.58
N LYS A 47 -2.60 -6.79 -4.70
CA LYS A 47 -2.01 -7.78 -5.60
C LYS A 47 -0.91 -8.60 -4.93
N GLY A 48 -0.09 -7.95 -4.11
CA GLY A 48 0.95 -8.61 -3.31
C GLY A 48 0.37 -9.64 -2.35
N TYR A 49 -0.65 -9.25 -1.57
CA TYR A 49 -1.37 -10.17 -0.70
C TYR A 49 -2.03 -11.33 -1.45
N LEU A 50 -2.64 -11.04 -2.59
CA LEU A 50 -3.27 -12.07 -3.41
C LEU A 50 -2.24 -13.06 -3.97
N GLN A 51 -1.02 -12.60 -4.30
CA GLN A 51 0.06 -13.48 -4.73
C GLN A 51 0.52 -14.42 -3.61
N GLU A 52 0.64 -13.93 -2.37
CA GLU A 52 0.96 -14.77 -1.22
C GLU A 52 -0.14 -15.82 -0.99
N ALA A 53 -1.40 -15.40 -1.06
CA ALA A 53 -2.54 -16.33 -0.95
C ALA A 53 -2.50 -17.41 -2.05
N ARG A 54 -2.11 -17.06 -3.28
CA ARG A 54 -1.92 -18.03 -4.37
C ARG A 54 -0.77 -19.00 -4.08
N TRP A 55 0.38 -18.52 -3.59
CA TRP A 55 1.50 -19.38 -3.21
C TRP A 55 1.09 -20.38 -2.13
N ILE A 56 0.41 -19.90 -1.07
CA ILE A 56 -0.11 -20.74 0.00
C ILE A 56 -1.11 -21.78 -0.55
N HIS A 57 -2.08 -21.35 -1.35
CA HIS A 57 -3.12 -22.23 -1.88
C HIS A 57 -2.57 -23.32 -2.81
N SER A 58 -1.56 -22.99 -3.62
CA SER A 58 -0.94 -23.94 -4.57
C SER A 58 0.16 -24.79 -3.95
N GLY A 59 0.59 -24.50 -2.72
CA GLY A 59 1.76 -25.13 -2.10
C GLY A 59 3.09 -24.74 -2.76
N TYR A 60 3.09 -23.70 -3.59
CA TYR A 60 4.31 -23.22 -4.25
C TYR A 60 5.21 -22.50 -3.24
N THR A 61 6.48 -22.90 -3.20
CA THR A 61 7.50 -22.24 -2.39
C THR A 61 8.33 -21.32 -3.30
N PRO A 62 8.21 -19.98 -3.18
CA PRO A 62 8.98 -19.05 -3.98
C PRO A 62 10.47 -19.11 -3.62
N THR A 63 11.32 -18.70 -4.54
CA THR A 63 12.71 -18.36 -4.22
C THR A 63 12.76 -17.14 -3.30
N ALA A 64 13.87 -16.96 -2.57
CA ALA A 64 14.04 -15.79 -1.69
C ALA A 64 13.89 -14.45 -2.45
N TYR A 65 14.34 -14.40 -3.71
CA TYR A 65 14.18 -13.23 -4.56
C TYR A 65 12.72 -12.97 -4.94
N GLU A 66 12.01 -13.99 -5.45
CA GLU A 66 10.58 -13.87 -5.77
C GLU A 66 9.75 -13.48 -4.55
N TYR A 67 10.08 -14.06 -3.40
CA TYR A 67 9.45 -13.75 -2.12
C TYR A 67 9.63 -12.27 -1.78
N ILE A 68 10.88 -11.78 -1.68
CA ILE A 68 11.15 -10.40 -1.25
C ILE A 68 10.57 -9.38 -2.21
N GLU A 69 10.59 -9.63 -3.52
CA GLU A 69 9.99 -8.71 -4.50
C GLU A 69 8.49 -8.52 -4.30
N ASN A 70 7.77 -9.56 -3.88
CA ASN A 70 6.36 -9.44 -3.53
C ASN A 70 6.18 -8.91 -2.10
N ALA A 71 6.98 -9.41 -1.17
CA ALA A 71 6.82 -9.21 0.26
C ALA A 71 7.20 -7.79 0.72
N ARG A 72 8.07 -7.10 -0.03
CA ARG A 72 8.39 -5.67 0.17
C ARG A 72 7.19 -4.76 -0.08
N VAL A 73 6.22 -5.21 -0.88
CA VAL A 73 4.96 -4.50 -1.15
C VAL A 73 3.86 -4.97 -0.21
N SER A 74 3.73 -6.28 0.02
CA SER A 74 2.67 -6.86 0.87
C SER A 74 2.78 -6.49 2.35
N ILE A 75 3.97 -6.11 2.84
CA ILE A 75 4.16 -5.63 4.23
C ILE A 75 3.37 -4.33 4.51
N GLY A 76 2.92 -3.61 3.48
CA GLY A 76 2.03 -2.45 3.61
C GLY A 76 2.71 -1.14 4.00
N VAL A 77 3.98 -1.16 4.40
CA VAL A 77 4.75 0.05 4.75
C VAL A 77 4.80 1.07 3.60
N PRO A 78 5.08 0.69 2.33
CA PRO A 78 5.04 1.65 1.23
C PRO A 78 3.69 2.39 1.13
N LEU A 79 2.59 1.65 1.27
CA LEU A 79 1.25 2.21 1.26
C LEU A 79 1.04 3.19 2.43
N CYS A 80 1.47 2.84 3.65
CA CYS A 80 1.40 3.71 4.82
C CYS A 80 2.20 5.01 4.65
N VAL A 81 3.36 4.97 4.00
CA VAL A 81 4.16 6.18 3.72
C VAL A 81 3.39 7.13 2.79
N ILE A 82 2.77 6.59 1.74
CA ILE A 82 1.93 7.38 0.82
C ILE A 82 0.75 8.02 1.55
N TYR A 83 0.07 7.26 2.42
CA TYR A 83 -0.99 7.82 3.27
C TYR A 83 -0.48 8.91 4.21
N GLY A 84 0.71 8.74 4.81
CA GLY A 84 1.31 9.76 5.67
C GLY A 84 1.62 11.05 4.91
N ILE A 85 2.15 10.93 3.69
CA ILE A 85 2.47 12.09 2.84
C ILE A 85 1.19 12.85 2.47
N PHE A 86 0.15 12.16 2.01
CA PHE A 86 -1.07 12.84 1.58
C PHE A 86 -1.98 13.26 2.73
N GLY A 87 -2.14 12.43 3.75
CA GLY A 87 -3.07 12.65 4.86
C GLY A 87 -2.52 13.51 5.99
N VAL A 88 -1.20 13.56 6.22
CA VAL A 88 -0.59 14.34 7.31
C VAL A 88 0.19 15.55 6.79
N LEU A 89 0.95 15.37 5.71
CA LEU A 89 1.80 16.43 5.13
C LEU A 89 1.11 17.21 4.01
N GLY A 90 -0.17 16.96 3.72
CA GLY A 90 -0.89 17.50 2.56
C GLY A 90 -0.66 18.99 2.28
N HIS A 91 -0.61 19.82 3.32
CA HIS A 91 -0.39 21.27 3.21
C HIS A 91 1.05 21.70 2.84
N TYR A 92 2.00 20.76 2.84
CA TYR A 92 3.43 20.98 2.55
C TYR A 92 3.93 20.14 1.36
N LEU A 93 3.01 19.61 0.54
CA LEU A 93 3.37 18.83 -0.64
C LEU A 93 4.20 19.69 -1.61
N ASN A 94 5.44 19.27 -1.83
CA ASN A 94 6.38 19.86 -2.79
C ASN A 94 6.77 18.84 -3.86
N GLU A 95 7.45 19.27 -4.91
CA GLU A 95 7.85 18.43 -6.04
C GLU A 95 8.62 17.17 -5.62
N TYR A 96 9.42 17.25 -4.55
CA TYR A 96 10.18 16.11 -4.03
C TYR A 96 9.28 15.00 -3.45
N LEU A 97 8.22 15.37 -2.73
CA LEU A 97 7.26 14.40 -2.19
C LEU A 97 6.43 13.74 -3.31
N LEU A 98 6.12 14.49 -4.37
CA LEU A 98 5.49 13.95 -5.58
C LEU A 98 6.40 12.95 -6.29
N GLU A 99 7.68 13.27 -6.45
CA GLU A 99 8.68 12.36 -7.05
C GLU A 99 8.80 11.05 -6.27
N LEU A 100 8.77 11.13 -4.93
CA LEU A 100 8.81 9.96 -4.04
C LEU A 100 7.59 9.03 -4.24
N VAL A 101 6.42 9.61 -4.49
CA VAL A 101 5.16 8.90 -4.75
C VAL A 101 5.13 8.31 -6.17
N GLU A 102 5.62 9.05 -7.15
CA GLU A 102 5.57 8.70 -8.57
C GLU A 102 6.54 7.57 -8.93
N HIS A 103 7.76 7.65 -8.42
CA HIS A 103 8.87 6.82 -8.90
C HIS A 103 9.17 5.57 -8.06
N GLU A 104 8.32 5.18 -7.11
CA GLU A 104 8.65 4.10 -6.14
C GLU A 104 10.10 4.25 -5.67
N SER A 105 10.41 5.39 -5.04
CA SER A 105 11.80 5.71 -4.74
C SER A 105 12.49 4.55 -4.02
N ASP A 106 13.78 4.36 -4.30
CA ASP A 106 14.58 3.32 -3.62
C ASP A 106 14.43 3.41 -2.10
N LEU A 107 14.26 4.62 -1.56
CA LEU A 107 13.97 4.82 -0.14
C LEU A 107 12.69 4.12 0.31
N VAL A 108 11.57 4.32 -0.40
CA VAL A 108 10.29 3.67 -0.08
C VAL A 108 10.39 2.16 -0.26
N SER A 109 11.01 1.71 -1.35
CA SER A 109 11.21 0.28 -1.61
C SER A 109 12.07 -0.41 -0.53
N LEU A 110 13.19 0.20 -0.16
CA LEU A 110 14.10 -0.30 0.88
C LEU A 110 13.43 -0.36 2.26
N THR A 111 12.57 0.61 2.60
CA THR A 111 11.80 0.54 3.86
C THR A 111 10.86 -0.66 3.89
N GLY A 112 10.27 -1.02 2.74
CA GLY A 112 9.47 -2.24 2.60
C GLY A 112 10.31 -3.49 2.83
N VAL A 113 11.48 -3.59 2.20
CA VAL A 113 12.39 -4.75 2.37
C VAL A 113 12.86 -4.88 3.82
N ILE A 114 13.36 -3.81 4.44
CA ILE A 114 13.85 -3.83 5.81
C ILE A 114 12.73 -4.23 6.78
N THR A 115 11.55 -3.64 6.63
CA THR A 115 10.43 -3.94 7.54
C THR A 115 9.95 -5.38 7.37
N ARG A 116 9.89 -5.88 6.14
CA ARG A 116 9.57 -7.28 5.86
C ARG A 116 10.56 -8.22 6.55
N LEU A 117 11.86 -8.00 6.38
CA LEU A 117 12.88 -8.85 7.00
C LEU A 117 12.82 -8.82 8.54
N ILE A 118 12.54 -7.66 9.13
CA ILE A 118 12.36 -7.53 10.59
C ILE A 118 11.10 -8.29 11.04
N ASP A 119 9.97 -8.11 10.34
CA ASP A 119 8.71 -8.81 10.63
C ASP A 119 8.89 -10.33 10.59
N ASP A 120 9.52 -10.83 9.54
CA ASP A 120 9.79 -12.27 9.36
C ASP A 120 10.73 -12.80 10.45
N LEU A 121 11.76 -12.05 10.84
CA LEU A 121 12.69 -12.46 11.90
C LEU A 121 11.99 -12.65 13.25
N HIS A 122 10.97 -11.83 13.55
CA HIS A 122 10.25 -11.88 14.83
C HIS A 122 9.06 -12.84 14.81
N THR A 123 8.56 -13.23 13.64
CA THR A 123 7.37 -14.09 13.49
C THR A 123 7.69 -15.49 12.99
N ALA A 124 8.87 -15.72 12.41
CA ALA A 124 9.37 -17.04 12.08
C ALA A 124 9.52 -17.89 13.35
N LYS A 125 9.03 -19.13 13.28
CA LYS A 125 9.16 -20.13 14.36
C LYS A 125 10.40 -20.99 14.18
#